data_AF-A0A8S8X9C8-F1
#
_entry.id   AF-A0A8S8X9C8-F1
#
_cell.length_a   1.000
_cell.length_b   1.000
_cell.length_c   1.000
_cell.angle_alpha   90.00
_cell.angle_beta   90.00
_cell.angle_gamma   90.00
#
_symmetry.space_group_name_H-M   'P 1'
#
loop_
_entity.id
_entity.type
_entity.pdbx_description
1 polymer ?
#
loop_
_entity_poly.entity_id
_entity_poly.type
_entity_poly.pdbx_seq_one_letter_code
_entity_poly.pdbx_strand_id
1 'polypeptide(L)'
;MSDLSTNPKDPALVMSALWQDDCDRLEEAVRFASQRELAVINAANEDERVEAERVYIAAAKVRDRQVDRLDILLDAIFQTKAQSFEGAAAKLAVAIRADATSPDDPERPWPHLRSVHADLDRLIAALKNAAANDDTAGA
;
A
#
# COMPACT_ATOMS: atom_id res chain seq x y z
N MET A 1 19.26 32.64 -7.31
CA MET A 1 18.78 31.86 -6.15
C MET A 1 17.29 31.77 -6.29
N SER A 2 16.82 30.71 -6.94
CA SER A 2 15.38 30.45 -7.06
C SER A 2 14.95 29.69 -5.81
N ASP A 3 13.91 30.19 -5.16
CA ASP A 3 13.20 29.55 -4.06
C ASP A 3 12.95 28.07 -4.36
N LEU A 4 13.56 27.19 -3.56
CA LEU A 4 13.24 25.76 -3.46
C LEU A 4 12.13 25.50 -2.41
N SER A 5 11.49 26.57 -1.93
CA SER A 5 10.38 26.48 -0.98
C SER A 5 9.09 26.19 -1.73
N THR A 6 8.50 25.01 -1.46
CA THR A 6 7.28 24.41 -2.05
C THR A 6 7.48 23.58 -3.33
N ASN A 7 8.29 22.52 -3.25
CA ASN A 7 8.13 21.39 -4.16
C ASN A 7 6.71 20.80 -3.95
N PRO A 8 5.82 20.77 -4.97
CA PRO A 8 4.59 19.99 -4.85
C PRO A 8 5.00 18.54 -4.54
N LYS A 9 4.40 17.93 -3.50
CA LYS A 9 4.74 16.55 -3.09
C LYS A 9 4.75 15.66 -4.33
N ASP A 10 5.89 15.01 -4.61
CA ASP A 10 6.09 14.14 -5.78
C ASP A 10 4.83 13.28 -6.01
N PRO A 11 4.14 13.41 -7.16
CA PRO A 11 2.91 12.68 -7.42
C PRO A 11 3.06 11.16 -7.29
N ALA A 12 4.20 10.61 -7.69
CA ALA A 12 4.47 9.18 -7.55
C ALA A 12 4.58 8.77 -6.08
N LEU A 13 5.20 9.61 -5.24
CA LEU A 13 5.27 9.39 -3.80
C LEU A 13 3.89 9.44 -3.15
N VAL A 14 3.07 10.43 -3.50
CA VAL A 14 1.70 10.59 -2.96
C VAL A 14 0.82 9.39 -3.33
N MET A 15 0.86 8.96 -4.59
CA MET A 15 0.06 7.83 -5.06
C MET A 15 0.54 6.51 -4.45
N SER A 16 1.85 6.32 -4.27
CA SER A 16 2.39 5.14 -3.60
C SER A 16 1.96 5.04 -2.14
N ALA A 17 1.93 6.17 -1.42
CA ALA A 17 1.40 6.22 -0.05
C ALA A 17 -0.09 5.89 0.00
N LEU A 18 -0.90 6.43 -0.93
CA LEU A 18 -2.32 6.10 -1.02
C LEU A 18 -2.56 4.61 -1.28
N TRP A 19 -1.76 4.01 -2.16
CA TRP A 19 -1.85 2.57 -2.44
C TRP A 19 -1.48 1.74 -1.21
N GLN A 20 -0.48 2.14 -0.43
CA GLN A 20 -0.15 1.48 0.85
C GLN A 20 -1.32 1.53 1.85
N ASP A 21 -1.95 2.70 2.02
CA ASP A 21 -3.13 2.85 2.88
C ASP A 21 -4.29 1.95 2.41
N ASP A 22 -4.49 1.83 1.09
CA ASP A 22 -5.54 0.99 0.52
C ASP A 22 -5.23 -0.52 0.64
N CYS A 23 -3.94 -0.92 0.66
CA CYS A 23 -3.56 -2.30 0.99
C CYS A 23 -3.98 -2.65 2.43
N ASP A 24 -3.72 -1.77 3.39
CA ASP A 24 -4.07 -2.01 4.79
C ASP A 24 -5.60 -2.09 4.97
N ARG A 25 -6.36 -1.28 4.21
CA ARG A 25 -7.83 -1.38 4.14
C ARG A 25 -8.31 -2.68 3.50
N LEU A 26 -7.62 -3.17 2.47
CA LEU A 26 -7.95 -4.47 1.87
C LEU A 26 -7.75 -5.60 2.87
N GLU A 27 -6.66 -5.60 3.63
CA GLU A 27 -6.40 -6.61 4.67
C GLU A 27 -7.53 -6.65 5.72
N GLU A 28 -8.04 -5.48 6.14
CA GLU A 28 -9.20 -5.39 7.02
C GLU A 28 -10.49 -5.92 6.35
N ALA A 29 -10.74 -5.54 5.09
CA ALA A 29 -11.92 -5.98 4.35
C ALA A 29 -11.93 -7.49 4.11
N VAL A 30 -10.78 -8.08 3.80
CA VAL A 30 -10.58 -9.54 3.68
C VAL A 30 -10.93 -10.21 5.00
N ARG A 31 -10.34 -9.74 6.12
CA ARG A 31 -10.61 -10.31 7.45
C ARG A 31 -12.09 -10.25 7.80
N PHE A 32 -12.75 -9.12 7.53
CA PHE A 32 -14.17 -8.97 7.79
C PHE A 32 -15.01 -9.91 6.92
N ALA A 33 -14.73 -10.00 5.62
CA ALA A 33 -15.44 -10.93 4.73
C ALA A 33 -15.28 -12.40 5.18
N SER A 34 -14.08 -12.82 5.55
CA SER A 34 -13.83 -14.18 6.08
C SER A 34 -14.59 -14.47 7.38
N GLN A 35 -14.69 -13.50 8.30
CA GLN A 35 -15.50 -13.66 9.51
C GLN A 35 -16.98 -13.85 9.19
N ARG A 36 -17.50 -13.15 8.17
CA ARG A 36 -18.89 -13.29 7.73
C ARG A 36 -19.14 -14.59 6.98
N GLU A 37 -18.19 -15.05 6.18
CA GLU A 37 -18.23 -16.36 5.54
C GLU A 37 -18.34 -17.49 6.59
N LEU A 38 -17.55 -17.41 7.67
CA LEU A 38 -17.66 -18.35 8.79
C LEU A 38 -19.04 -18.32 9.46
N ALA A 39 -19.70 -17.16 9.53
CA ALA A 39 -21.06 -17.07 10.06
C ALA A 39 -22.09 -17.76 9.15
N VAL A 40 -21.90 -17.72 7.82
CA VAL A 40 -22.72 -18.48 6.86
C VAL A 40 -22.52 -19.99 7.05
N ILE A 41 -21.26 -20.42 7.17
CA ILE A 41 -20.90 -21.85 7.36
C ILE A 41 -21.46 -22.40 8.68
N ASN A 42 -21.46 -21.59 9.74
CA ASN A 42 -21.86 -22.01 11.09
C ASN A 42 -23.32 -21.69 11.47
N ALA A 43 -24.14 -21.22 10.52
CA ALA A 43 -25.54 -20.88 10.79
C ALA A 43 -26.34 -22.08 11.33
N ALA A 44 -27.13 -21.88 12.38
CA ALA A 44 -27.85 -22.98 13.03
C ALA A 44 -29.14 -23.37 12.30
N ASN A 45 -29.66 -22.47 11.46
CA ASN A 45 -30.88 -22.65 10.68
C ASN A 45 -30.87 -21.82 9.38
N GLU A 46 -31.89 -22.01 8.56
CA GLU A 46 -32.00 -21.35 7.25
C GLU A 46 -32.13 -19.83 7.34
N ASP A 47 -32.93 -19.33 8.29
CA ASP A 47 -33.16 -17.88 8.44
C ASP A 47 -31.86 -17.15 8.84
N GLU A 48 -31.10 -17.73 9.77
CA GLU A 48 -29.77 -17.25 10.14
C GLU A 48 -28.80 -17.30 8.96
N ARG A 49 -28.83 -18.38 8.17
CA ARG A 49 -27.95 -18.54 7.00
C ARG A 49 -28.23 -17.46 5.97
N VAL A 50 -29.51 -17.21 5.66
CA VAL A 50 -29.93 -16.18 4.68
C VAL A 50 -29.47 -14.78 5.12
N GLU A 51 -29.60 -14.45 6.40
CA GLU A 51 -29.13 -13.16 6.90
C GLU A 51 -27.60 -13.06 6.90
N ALA A 52 -26.90 -14.11 7.35
CA ALA A 52 -25.45 -14.17 7.30
C ALA A 52 -24.92 -14.04 5.87
N GLU A 53 -25.59 -14.65 4.89
CA GLU A 53 -25.21 -14.61 3.47
C GLU A 53 -25.36 -13.19 2.90
N ARG A 54 -26.43 -12.47 3.25
CA ARG A 54 -26.59 -11.06 2.86
C ARG A 54 -25.44 -10.20 3.37
N VAL A 55 -25.07 -10.37 4.63
CA VAL A 55 -23.97 -9.62 5.26
C VAL A 55 -22.62 -10.01 4.65
N TYR A 56 -22.38 -11.30 4.41
CA TYR A 56 -21.19 -11.79 3.73
C TYR A 56 -21.07 -11.20 2.31
N ILE A 57 -22.12 -11.25 1.50
CA ILE A 57 -22.12 -10.70 0.14
C ILE A 57 -21.83 -9.19 0.18
N ALA A 58 -22.39 -8.46 1.14
CA ALA A 58 -22.10 -7.03 1.31
C ALA A 58 -20.62 -6.79 1.64
N ALA A 59 -20.04 -7.59 2.55
CA ALA A 59 -18.62 -7.54 2.90
C ALA A 59 -17.70 -7.90 1.72
N ALA A 60 -18.01 -8.96 0.99
CA ALA A 60 -17.28 -9.40 -0.19
C ALA A 60 -17.25 -8.30 -1.26
N LYS A 61 -18.38 -7.62 -1.51
CA LYS A 61 -18.41 -6.46 -2.43
C LYS A 61 -17.53 -5.30 -1.98
N VAL A 62 -17.33 -5.09 -0.68
CA VAL A 62 -16.40 -4.06 -0.20
C VAL A 62 -14.96 -4.50 -0.48
N ARG A 63 -14.60 -5.74 -0.13
CA ARG A 63 -13.28 -6.32 -0.45
C ARG A 63 -12.97 -6.21 -1.94
N ASP A 64 -13.88 -6.67 -2.80
CA ASP A 64 -13.66 -6.74 -4.25
C ASP A 64 -13.46 -5.33 -4.84
N ARG A 65 -14.23 -4.32 -4.39
CA ARG A 65 -14.01 -2.92 -4.79
C ARG A 65 -12.64 -2.39 -4.36
N GLN A 66 -12.10 -2.85 -3.23
CA GLN A 66 -10.76 -2.43 -2.81
C GLN A 66 -9.67 -3.09 -3.66
N VAL A 67 -9.87 -4.34 -4.07
CA VAL A 67 -8.98 -5.00 -5.04
C VAL A 67 -8.97 -4.21 -6.35
N ASP A 68 -10.14 -3.94 -6.94
CA ASP A 68 -10.25 -3.16 -8.18
C ASP A 68 -9.56 -1.79 -8.07
N ARG A 69 -9.72 -1.13 -6.94
CA ARG A 69 -9.12 0.18 -6.67
C ARG A 69 -7.59 0.11 -6.56
N LEU A 70 -7.05 -0.95 -5.94
CA LEU A 70 -5.61 -1.17 -5.83
C LEU A 70 -4.98 -1.43 -7.20
N ASP A 71 -5.64 -2.17 -8.08
CA ASP A 71 -5.18 -2.42 -9.44
C ASP A 71 -5.14 -1.12 -10.26
N ILE A 72 -6.19 -0.31 -10.18
CA ILE A 72 -6.24 1.01 -10.84
C ILE A 72 -5.12 1.92 -10.34
N LEU A 73 -4.89 1.95 -9.02
CA LEU A 73 -3.82 2.75 -8.42
C LEU A 73 -2.43 2.25 -8.84
N LEU A 74 -2.23 0.93 -8.88
CA LEU A 74 -0.98 0.31 -9.31
C LEU A 74 -0.61 0.76 -10.73
N ASP A 75 -1.55 0.62 -11.67
CA ASP A 75 -1.36 1.07 -13.06
C ASP A 75 -1.02 2.57 -13.12
N ALA A 76 -1.76 3.39 -12.37
CA ALA A 76 -1.56 4.83 -12.38
C ALA A 76 -0.21 5.26 -11.76
N ILE A 77 0.25 4.57 -10.71
CA ILE A 77 1.58 4.77 -10.11
C ILE A 77 2.68 4.51 -11.14
N PHE A 78 2.59 3.41 -11.89
CA PHE A 78 3.63 3.06 -12.85
C PHE A 78 3.65 3.95 -14.09
N GLN A 79 2.51 4.52 -14.48
CA GLN A 79 2.42 5.55 -15.53
C GLN A 79 2.91 6.94 -15.07
N THR A 80 2.88 7.20 -13.76
CA THR A 80 3.32 8.48 -13.19
C THR A 80 4.84 8.54 -13.09
N LYS A 81 5.43 9.60 -13.67
CA LYS A 81 6.88 9.86 -13.56
C LYS A 81 7.20 10.36 -12.16
N ALA A 82 8.14 9.70 -11.47
CA ALA A 82 8.70 10.22 -10.22
C ALA A 82 9.50 11.50 -10.52
N GLN A 83 9.35 12.49 -9.64
CA GLN A 83 10.03 13.79 -9.72
C GLN A 83 11.13 13.91 -8.67
N SER A 84 11.24 12.94 -7.75
CA SER A 84 12.28 12.85 -6.75
C SER A 84 12.79 11.41 -6.59
N PHE A 85 13.90 11.28 -5.87
CA PHE A 85 14.47 9.99 -5.52
C PHE A 85 13.53 9.20 -4.60
N GLU A 86 12.86 9.88 -3.67
CA GLU A 86 11.85 9.28 -2.79
C GLU A 86 10.66 8.74 -3.58
N GLY A 87 10.18 9.45 -4.61
CA GLY A 87 9.12 8.94 -5.46
C GLY A 87 9.54 7.70 -6.24
N ALA A 88 10.79 7.65 -6.72
CA ALA A 88 11.32 6.46 -7.40
C ALA A 88 11.47 5.27 -6.44
N ALA A 89 11.97 5.49 -5.23
CA ALA A 89 12.05 4.46 -4.19
C ALA A 89 10.66 3.96 -3.79
N ALA A 90 9.69 4.85 -3.61
CA ALA A 90 8.30 4.48 -3.28
C ALA A 90 7.65 3.60 -4.37
N LYS A 91 7.87 3.91 -5.66
CA LYS A 91 7.41 3.05 -6.77
C LYS A 91 8.03 1.66 -6.71
N LEU A 92 9.32 1.56 -6.36
CA LEU A 92 9.99 0.27 -6.17
C LEU A 92 9.37 -0.51 -4.99
N ALA A 93 9.05 0.17 -3.88
CA ALA A 93 8.34 -0.43 -2.74
C ALA A 93 7.01 -1.07 -3.17
N VAL A 94 6.22 -0.33 -3.95
CA VAL A 94 4.95 -0.77 -4.51
C VAL A 94 5.15 -1.99 -5.40
N ALA A 95 6.15 -1.98 -6.31
CA ALA A 95 6.46 -3.11 -7.17
C ALA A 95 6.73 -4.40 -6.37
N ILE A 96 7.53 -4.27 -5.31
CA ILE A 96 7.93 -5.39 -4.45
C ILE A 96 6.72 -5.93 -3.67
N ARG A 97 5.86 -5.07 -3.13
CA ARG A 97 4.69 -5.50 -2.35
C ARG A 97 3.57 -6.06 -3.25
N ALA A 98 3.34 -5.46 -4.42
CA ALA A 98 2.28 -5.91 -5.34
C ALA A 98 2.55 -7.31 -5.91
N ASP A 99 3.82 -7.66 -6.14
CA ASP A 99 4.22 -8.98 -6.67
C ASP A 99 4.42 -10.02 -5.54
N ALA A 100 4.11 -9.68 -4.27
CA ALA A 100 4.20 -10.59 -3.13
C ALA A 100 2.96 -11.49 -3.04
N THR A 101 3.07 -12.72 -3.54
CA THR A 101 2.02 -13.74 -3.52
C THR A 101 1.75 -14.32 -2.11
N SER A 102 2.74 -14.33 -1.22
CA SER A 102 2.64 -14.73 0.19
C SER A 102 3.95 -14.45 0.92
N PRO A 103 3.97 -14.16 2.24
CA PRO A 103 5.19 -14.13 3.05
C PRO A 103 6.00 -15.43 3.00
N ASP A 104 5.36 -16.55 2.69
CA ASP A 104 5.92 -17.91 2.77
C ASP A 104 6.16 -18.58 1.39
N ASP A 105 6.02 -17.84 0.28
CA ASP A 105 6.24 -18.38 -1.06
C ASP A 105 7.76 -18.52 -1.37
N PRO A 106 8.30 -19.75 -1.54
CA PRO A 106 9.72 -19.95 -1.80
C PRO A 106 10.14 -19.53 -3.22
N GLU A 107 9.20 -19.38 -4.16
CA GLU A 107 9.50 -18.98 -5.54
C GLU A 107 9.67 -17.45 -5.68
N ARG A 108 9.08 -16.62 -4.79
CA ARG A 108 9.14 -15.14 -4.90
C ARG A 108 8.71 -14.37 -3.64
N PRO A 109 9.06 -13.06 -3.50
CA PRO A 109 9.72 -12.22 -4.52
C PRO A 109 10.92 -11.44 -3.98
N TRP A 110 12.12 -11.73 -4.51
CA TRP A 110 13.23 -10.76 -4.60
C TRP A 110 13.87 -10.26 -3.27
N PRO A 111 14.50 -11.14 -2.45
CA PRO A 111 15.24 -10.72 -1.25
C PRO A 111 16.31 -9.64 -1.53
N HIS A 112 16.95 -9.71 -2.69
CA HIS A 112 17.93 -8.71 -3.12
C HIS A 112 17.31 -7.33 -3.39
N LEU A 113 16.14 -7.26 -4.03
CA LEU A 113 15.46 -5.98 -4.28
C LEU A 113 14.91 -5.37 -2.99
N ARG A 114 14.48 -6.20 -2.03
CA ARG A 114 14.14 -5.72 -0.67
C ARG A 114 15.34 -5.13 0.06
N SER A 115 16.51 -5.76 -0.05
CA SER A 115 17.75 -5.22 0.54
C SER A 115 18.10 -3.86 -0.05
N VAL A 116 18.06 -3.73 -1.38
CA VAL A 116 18.32 -2.46 -2.07
C VAL A 116 17.30 -1.40 -1.63
N HIS A 117 16.01 -1.75 -1.55
CA HIS A 117 14.98 -0.83 -1.09
C HIS A 117 15.24 -0.30 0.33
N ALA A 118 15.59 -1.18 1.27
CA ALA A 118 15.91 -0.78 2.64
C ALA A 118 17.12 0.17 2.72
N ASP A 119 18.11 0.00 1.84
CA ASP A 119 19.24 0.92 1.74
C ASP A 119 18.80 2.29 1.21
N LEU A 120 17.93 2.33 0.20
CA LEU A 120 17.37 3.58 -0.32
C LEU A 120 16.59 4.35 0.76
N ASP A 121 15.74 3.66 1.54
CA ASP A 121 14.98 4.26 2.65
C ASP A 121 15.90 4.89 3.70
N ARG A 122 16.98 4.18 4.07
CA ARG A 122 17.97 4.66 5.04
C ARG A 122 18.67 5.92 4.54
N LEU A 123 19.06 5.94 3.27
CA LEU A 123 19.73 7.09 2.65
C LEU A 123 18.78 8.29 2.56
N ILE A 124 17.52 8.08 2.19
CA ILE A 124 16.49 9.13 2.17
C ILE A 124 16.31 9.75 3.56
N ALA A 125 16.17 8.92 4.59
CA ALA A 125 16.01 9.41 5.96
C ALA A 125 17.24 10.21 6.44
N ALA A 126 18.44 9.74 6.13
CA ALA A 126 19.68 10.44 6.47
C ALA A 126 19.78 11.82 5.79
N LEU A 127 19.42 11.91 4.51
CA LEU A 127 19.40 13.18 3.77
C LEU A 127 18.40 14.18 4.36
N LYS A 128 17.20 13.73 4.72
CA LYS A 128 16.19 14.58 5.37
C LYS A 128 16.67 15.13 6.71
N ASN A 129 17.34 14.30 7.51
CA ASN A 129 17.89 14.71 8.81
C ASN A 129 19.05 15.70 8.67
N ALA A 130 19.91 15.52 7.65
CA ALA A 130 21.01 16.45 7.38
C ALA A 130 20.48 17.85 7.01
N ALA A 131 19.47 17.92 6.14
CA ALA A 131 18.84 19.19 5.76
C ALA A 131 18.21 19.92 6.96
N ALA A 132 17.55 19.21 7.88
CA ALA A 132 16.93 19.80 9.07
C ALA A 132 17.95 20.37 10.08
N ASN A 133 19.16 19.79 10.13
CA ASN A 133 20.23 20.26 11.01
C ASN A 133 20.93 21.51 10.45
N ASP A 134 21.04 21.64 9.13
CA ASP A 134 21.60 22.85 8.50
C ASP A 134 20.68 24.08 8.69
N ASP A 135 19.36 23.88 8.66
CA ASP A 135 18.38 24.96 8.91
C ASP A 135 18.36 25.46 10.37
N THR A 136 18.77 24.62 11.33
CA THR A 136 18.79 24.99 12.77
C THR A 136 20.13 25.60 13.22
N ALA A 137 21.23 25.36 12.48
CA ALA A 137 22.53 25.98 12.74
C ALA A 137 22.68 27.40 12.16
N GLY A 138 21.74 27.83 11.31
CA GLY A 138 21.71 29.15 10.66
C GLY A 138 20.79 30.21 11.31
N ALA A 139 20.14 29.91 12.44
CA ALA A 139 19.25 30.81 13.17
C ALA A 139 19.89 31.30 14.49
#